data_AF-A0A318YXJ6-F1
#
_entry.id   AF-A0A318YXJ6-F1
#
_cell.length_a   1.000
_cell.length_b   1.000
_cell.length_c   1.000
_cell.angle_alpha   90.00
_cell.angle_beta   90.00
_cell.angle_gamma   90.00
#
_symmetry.space_group_name_H-M   'P 1'
#
loop_
_entity.id
_entity.type
_entity.pdbx_description
1 polymer ?
#
loop_
_entity_poly.entity_id
_entity_poly.type
_entity_poly.pdbx_seq_one_letter_code
_entity_poly.pdbx_strand_id
1 'polypeptide(L)'
;MDSSSLQETPAIPSLNLMDLPTELHLHISTFLPYPDALALKHTCRHFYSLVYTGVHLKVDWFVERFSQKLDCPMEKCSFRTDEAFCNKTIRMIMERRRRHLECRAHPGGCLVIEGRTCQKDLIPLWMKKRGRWEMIRSFGNEALIHGLIFLCVFLLWNMSARLLNRAMVAV
;
A
#
# COMPACT_ATOMS: atom_id res chain seq x y z
N MET A 1 11.70 -38.17 45.86
CA MET A 1 10.66 -37.14 46.11
C MET A 1 11.39 -35.83 45.90
N ASP A 2 11.44 -35.42 44.65
CA ASP A 2 12.44 -34.46 44.19
C ASP A 2 11.80 -33.09 44.27
N SER A 3 12.31 -32.29 45.21
CA SER A 3 11.92 -30.91 45.42
C SER A 3 12.49 -30.09 44.26
N SER A 4 11.68 -29.90 43.22
CA SER A 4 12.00 -29.05 42.08
C SER A 4 12.01 -27.59 42.54
N SER A 5 13.21 -27.06 42.76
CA SER A 5 13.45 -25.63 42.99
C SER A 5 13.07 -24.84 41.73
N LEU A 6 12.03 -24.01 41.83
CA LEU A 6 11.74 -22.98 40.84
C LEU A 6 12.89 -21.97 40.86
N GLN A 7 13.79 -22.06 39.88
CA GLN A 7 14.78 -21.03 39.60
C GLN A 7 14.06 -19.81 39.01
N GLU A 8 13.85 -18.81 39.87
CA GLU A 8 13.38 -17.49 39.48
C GLU A 8 14.48 -16.83 38.62
N THR A 9 14.22 -16.72 37.31
CA THR A 9 15.16 -16.08 36.38
C THR A 9 15.16 -14.58 36.69
N PRO A 10 16.32 -13.94 36.94
CA PRO A 10 16.35 -12.53 37.29
C PRO A 10 15.74 -11.70 36.15
N ALA A 11 14.66 -10.97 36.46
CA ALA A 11 13.99 -10.11 35.50
C ALA A 11 14.95 -9.01 35.04
N ILE A 12 15.47 -9.13 33.82
CA ILE A 12 16.28 -8.08 33.20
C ILE A 12 15.38 -6.86 33.04
N PRO A 13 15.74 -5.69 33.60
CA PRO A 13 14.93 -4.49 33.44
C PRO A 13 14.80 -4.18 31.94
N SER A 14 13.57 -4.03 31.47
CA SER A 14 13.29 -3.67 30.07
C SER A 14 13.81 -2.27 29.82
N LEU A 15 14.96 -2.16 29.14
CA LEU A 15 15.54 -0.89 28.76
C LEU A 15 14.69 -0.26 27.65
N ASN A 16 14.15 0.92 27.90
CA ASN A 16 13.39 1.68 26.91
C ASN A 16 14.29 2.67 26.18
N LEU A 17 13.84 3.12 25.00
CA LEU A 17 14.55 4.17 24.25
C LEU A 17 14.77 5.43 25.11
N MET A 18 13.77 5.82 25.92
CA MET A 18 13.84 7.02 26.75
C MET A 18 14.83 6.92 27.92
N ASP A 19 15.33 5.72 28.24
CA ASP A 19 16.35 5.52 29.27
C ASP A 19 17.76 5.87 28.75
N LEU A 20 17.90 6.10 27.44
CA LEU A 20 19.15 6.53 26.84
C LEU A 20 19.44 8.01 27.15
N PRO A 21 20.72 8.38 27.33
CA PRO A 21 21.13 9.77 27.44
C PRO A 21 20.84 10.55 26.14
N THR A 22 20.67 11.87 26.30
CA THR A 22 20.29 12.80 25.23
C THR A 22 21.28 12.81 24.05
N GLU A 23 22.56 12.58 24.32
CA GLU A 23 23.63 12.48 23.32
C GLU A 23 23.39 11.29 22.38
N LEU A 24 22.94 10.15 22.92
CA LEU A 24 22.60 8.98 22.12
C LEU A 24 21.33 9.21 21.32
N HIS A 25 20.33 9.89 21.89
CA HIS A 25 19.15 10.32 21.12
C HIS A 25 19.52 11.20 19.93
N LEU A 26 20.43 12.16 20.14
CA LEU A 26 20.92 13.05 19.09
C LEU A 26 21.70 12.27 18.03
N HIS A 27 22.58 11.38 18.45
CA HIS A 27 23.34 10.53 17.54
C HIS A 27 22.42 9.64 16.69
N ILE A 28 21.45 8.95 17.30
CA ILE A 28 20.43 8.15 16.58
C ILE A 28 19.72 9.00 15.53
N SER A 29 19.33 10.24 15.88
CA SER A 29 18.62 11.12 14.95
C SER A 29 19.42 11.47 13.69
N THR A 30 20.75 11.43 13.75
CA THR A 30 21.61 11.72 12.58
C THR A 30 21.60 10.63 11.51
N PHE A 31 21.20 9.41 11.86
CA PHE A 31 21.09 8.29 10.92
C PHE A 31 19.72 8.21 10.25
N LEU A 32 18.77 9.05 10.64
CA LEU A 32 17.40 8.99 10.14
C LEU A 32 17.23 9.87 8.90
N PRO A 33 16.71 9.34 7.79
CA PRO A 33 16.33 10.17 6.64
C PRO A 33 15.14 11.07 7.01
N TYR A 34 14.94 12.15 6.24
CA TYR A 34 13.93 13.18 6.55
C TYR A 34 12.56 12.64 7.00
N PRO A 35 11.93 11.67 6.31
CA PRO A 35 10.61 11.20 6.74
C PRO A 35 10.59 10.53 8.12
N ASP A 36 11.67 9.84 8.49
CA ASP A 36 11.79 9.13 9.76
C ASP A 36 12.21 10.07 10.88
N ALA A 37 13.12 11.01 10.60
CA ALA A 37 13.47 12.08 11.52
C ALA A 37 12.24 12.93 11.87
N LEU A 38 11.42 13.29 10.87
CA LEU A 38 10.17 14.00 11.09
C LEU A 38 9.18 13.17 11.91
N ALA A 39 9.08 11.86 11.65
CA ALA A 39 8.24 10.98 12.46
C ALA A 39 8.70 10.96 13.92
N LEU A 40 10.02 10.77 14.17
CA LEU A 40 10.60 10.77 15.51
C LEU A 40 10.33 12.10 16.24
N LYS A 41 10.52 13.23 15.55
CA LYS A 41 10.23 14.58 16.06
C LYS A 41 8.79 14.70 16.56
N HIS A 42 7.82 14.06 15.91
CA HIS A 42 6.40 14.11 16.29
C HIS A 42 5.95 13.02 17.28
N THR A 43 6.86 12.20 17.81
CA THR A 43 6.50 11.17 18.80
C THR A 43 6.31 11.73 20.22
N CYS A 44 7.19 12.63 20.66
CA CYS A 44 7.14 13.22 22.00
C CYS A 44 7.80 14.59 22.04
N ARG A 45 7.59 15.33 23.14
CA ARG A 45 8.13 16.69 23.32
C ARG A 45 9.66 16.74 23.32
N HIS A 46 10.33 15.73 23.89
CA HIS A 46 11.80 15.65 23.95
C HIS A 46 12.40 15.60 22.55
N PHE A 47 11.93 14.67 21.72
CA PHE A 47 12.38 14.56 20.32
C PHE A 47 11.94 15.77 19.48
N TYR A 48 10.79 16.39 19.78
CA TYR A 48 10.35 17.58 19.06
C TYR A 48 11.36 18.73 19.12
N SER A 49 11.97 18.96 20.29
CA SER A 49 12.99 20.00 20.47
C SER A 49 14.39 19.60 20.00
N LEU A 50 14.66 18.29 19.91
CA LEU A 50 16.02 17.77 19.70
C LEU A 50 16.30 17.39 18.24
N VAL A 51 15.31 16.83 17.54
CA VAL A 51 15.53 16.22 16.22
C VAL A 51 15.61 17.28 15.12
N TYR A 52 16.73 17.31 14.41
CA TYR A 52 16.95 18.19 13.27
C TYR A 52 16.21 17.71 12.02
N THR A 53 15.47 18.61 11.39
CA THR A 53 14.62 18.37 10.19
C THR A 53 14.79 19.52 9.18
N GLY A 54 15.99 20.11 9.14
CA GLY A 54 16.26 21.26 8.27
C GLY A 54 16.47 20.91 6.80
N VAL A 55 16.90 21.92 6.03
CA VAL A 55 16.95 21.86 4.56
C VAL A 55 17.85 20.75 4.04
N HIS A 56 19.03 20.55 4.64
CA HIS A 56 19.98 19.52 4.21
C HIS A 56 19.33 18.14 4.15
N LEU A 57 18.64 17.75 5.23
CA LEU A 57 17.99 16.45 5.32
C LEU A 57 16.89 16.26 4.25
N LYS A 58 16.16 17.35 3.92
CA LYS A 58 15.13 17.35 2.87
C LYS A 58 15.74 17.18 1.48
N VAL A 59 16.87 17.85 1.22
CA VAL A 59 17.59 17.76 -0.05
C VAL A 59 18.22 16.38 -0.21
N ASP A 60 18.91 15.89 0.81
CA ASP A 60 19.55 14.56 0.80
C ASP A 60 18.53 13.47 0.51
N TRP A 61 17.34 13.55 1.13
CA TRP A 61 16.24 12.65 0.85
C TRP A 61 15.76 12.69 -0.61
N PHE A 62 15.70 13.87 -1.24
CA PHE A 62 15.37 13.95 -2.66
C PHE A 62 16.45 13.37 -3.56
N VAL A 63 17.72 13.64 -3.26
CA VAL A 63 18.86 13.08 -4.01
C VAL A 63 18.83 11.55 -3.93
N GLU A 64 18.59 10.99 -2.75
CA GLU A 64 18.46 9.55 -2.55
C GLU A 64 17.28 8.98 -3.35
N ARG A 65 16.10 9.61 -3.30
CA ARG A 65 14.94 9.17 -4.09
C ARG A 65 15.20 9.21 -5.59
N PHE A 66 15.88 10.24 -6.07
CA PHE A 66 16.23 10.39 -7.48
C PHE A 66 17.19 9.28 -7.92
N SER A 67 18.21 8.97 -7.12
CA SER A 67 19.16 7.88 -7.41
C SER A 67 18.47 6.51 -7.46
N GLN A 68 17.46 6.30 -6.61
CA GLN A 68 16.65 5.09 -6.56
C GLN A 68 15.58 5.01 -7.67
N LYS A 69 15.48 6.01 -8.55
CA LYS A 69 14.48 6.13 -9.62
C LYS A 69 13.04 6.04 -9.09
N LEU A 70 12.79 6.64 -7.93
CA LEU A 70 11.46 6.75 -7.34
C LEU A 70 10.75 8.02 -7.82
N ASP A 71 9.43 8.11 -7.57
CA ASP A 71 8.65 9.30 -7.87
C ASP A 71 9.20 10.50 -7.08
N CYS A 72 9.68 11.52 -7.80
CA CYS A 72 10.15 12.79 -7.25
C CYS A 72 9.12 13.90 -7.51
N PRO A 73 8.75 14.67 -6.49
CA PRO A 73 7.81 15.78 -6.62
C PRO A 73 8.50 16.93 -7.37
N MET A 74 8.08 17.19 -8.61
CA MET A 74 8.60 18.30 -9.42
C MET A 74 7.91 19.64 -9.14
N GLU A 75 6.91 19.64 -8.26
CA GLU A 75 6.19 20.84 -7.82
C GLU A 75 7.06 21.70 -6.89
N LYS A 76 6.82 23.02 -6.86
CA LYS A 76 7.52 23.96 -5.98
C LYS A 76 7.25 23.61 -4.51
N CYS A 77 8.20 22.91 -3.88
CA CYS A 77 8.19 22.64 -2.45
C CYS A 77 8.93 23.77 -1.71
N SER A 78 8.38 24.25 -0.59
CA SER A 78 9.06 25.22 0.27
C SER A 78 9.93 24.51 1.29
N PHE A 79 11.21 24.85 1.36
CA PHE A 79 12.14 24.27 2.33
C PHE A 79 12.13 24.98 3.71
N ARG A 80 11.34 26.06 3.86
CA ARG A 80 11.38 26.93 5.05
C ARG A 80 10.90 26.23 6.33
N THR A 81 9.82 25.46 6.26
CA THR A 81 9.24 24.76 7.41
C THR A 81 8.83 23.35 7.01
N ASP A 82 8.65 22.46 7.98
CA ASP A 82 8.18 21.09 7.72
C ASP A 82 6.75 21.08 7.19
N GLU A 83 5.90 21.96 7.71
CA GLU A 83 4.53 22.14 7.25
C GLU A 83 4.46 22.58 5.79
N ALA A 84 5.24 23.60 5.40
CA ALA A 84 5.25 24.10 4.04
C ALA A 84 5.94 23.13 3.06
N PHE A 85 6.86 22.29 3.57
CA PHE A 85 7.50 21.24 2.79
C PHE A 85 6.54 20.07 2.55
N CYS A 86 5.80 19.64 3.56
CA CYS A 86 4.87 18.51 3.51
C CYS A 86 3.56 18.84 2.79
N ASN A 87 3.64 19.13 1.49
CA ASN A 87 2.49 19.30 0.62
C ASN A 87 1.72 17.97 0.39
N LYS A 88 0.59 18.03 -0.33
CA LYS A 88 -0.23 16.85 -0.65
C LYS A 88 0.57 15.73 -1.33
N THR A 89 1.46 16.08 -2.25
CA THR A 89 2.30 15.15 -3.00
C THR A 89 3.32 14.46 -2.09
N ILE A 90 4.05 15.22 -1.26
CA ILE A 90 4.97 14.70 -0.24
C ILE A 90 4.25 13.80 0.74
N ARG A 91 3.06 14.20 1.21
CA ARG A 91 2.26 13.39 2.13
C ARG A 91 1.88 12.05 1.51
N MET A 92 1.50 12.01 0.24
CA MET A 92 1.21 10.76 -0.47
C MET A 92 2.46 9.89 -0.64
N ILE A 93 3.61 10.49 -0.95
CA ILE A 93 4.90 9.78 -1.05
C ILE A 93 5.26 9.15 0.32
N MET A 94 5.20 9.92 1.40
CA MET A 94 5.47 9.42 2.75
C MET A 94 4.50 8.31 3.17
N GLU A 95 3.21 8.42 2.81
CA GLU A 95 2.19 7.40 3.03
C GLU A 95 2.52 6.09 2.28
N ARG A 96 2.89 6.19 1.00
CA ARG A 96 3.30 5.04 0.19
C ARG A 96 4.54 4.35 0.75
N ARG A 97 5.53 5.13 1.21
CA ARG A 97 6.73 4.63 1.89
C ARG A 97 6.39 3.86 3.17
N ARG A 98 5.53 4.41 4.05
CA ARG A 98 5.07 3.72 5.28
C ARG A 98 4.35 2.40 5.00
N ARG A 99 3.60 2.35 3.89
CA ARG A 99 2.91 1.13 3.45
C ARG A 99 3.80 0.20 2.63
N HIS A 100 5.09 0.52 2.50
CA HIS A 100 6.07 -0.26 1.75
C HIS A 100 5.68 -0.51 0.29
N LEU A 101 4.92 0.40 -0.31
CA LEU A 101 4.46 0.29 -1.70
C LEU A 101 5.55 0.66 -2.73
N GLU A 102 6.66 1.22 -2.25
CA GLU A 102 7.83 1.57 -3.07
C GLU A 102 8.96 0.52 -2.97
N CYS A 103 8.84 -0.49 -2.10
CA CYS A 103 9.86 -1.55 -2.00
C CYS A 103 9.90 -2.35 -3.30
N ARG A 104 11.10 -2.55 -3.86
CA ARG A 104 11.29 -3.49 -4.96
C ARG A 104 11.20 -4.93 -4.43
N ALA A 105 10.63 -5.83 -5.22
CA ALA A 105 10.71 -7.26 -4.94
C ALA A 105 12.15 -7.72 -5.19
N HIS A 106 12.88 -8.06 -4.13
CA HIS A 106 14.24 -8.58 -4.21
C HIS A 106 14.38 -9.86 -3.38
N PRO A 107 15.19 -10.84 -3.81
CA PRO A 107 15.57 -11.96 -2.95
C PRO A 107 16.31 -11.40 -1.72
N GLY A 108 15.72 -11.58 -0.53
CA GLY A 108 16.18 -10.95 0.71
C GLY A 108 15.15 -10.03 1.39
N GLY A 109 13.99 -9.77 0.78
CA GLY A 109 12.89 -9.01 1.41
C GLY A 109 12.87 -7.52 1.06
N CYS A 110 12.11 -6.70 1.81
CA CYS A 110 12.20 -5.25 1.71
C CYS A 110 13.29 -4.70 2.64
N LEU A 111 13.86 -3.54 2.30
CA LEU A 111 14.84 -2.75 3.08
C LEU A 111 14.56 -2.66 4.60
N VAL A 112 13.29 -2.77 5.01
CA VAL A 112 12.87 -2.61 6.42
C VAL A 112 12.66 -3.95 7.14
N ILE A 113 12.33 -5.03 6.41
CA ILE A 113 12.12 -6.36 7.01
C ILE A 113 12.90 -7.37 6.17
N GLU A 114 14.07 -7.75 6.68
CA GLU A 114 14.90 -8.79 6.08
C GLU A 114 14.12 -10.10 5.94
N GLY A 115 14.28 -10.76 4.81
CA GLY A 115 13.67 -12.06 4.51
C GLY A 115 12.18 -12.04 4.16
N ARG A 116 11.47 -10.90 4.23
CA ARG A 116 10.05 -10.80 3.83
C ARG A 116 9.82 -9.72 2.79
N THR A 117 9.19 -10.06 1.68
CA THR A 117 8.75 -9.08 0.69
C THR A 117 7.49 -8.36 1.20
N CYS A 118 7.50 -7.02 1.15
CA CYS A 118 6.35 -6.21 1.59
C CYS A 118 5.15 -6.32 0.64
N GLN A 119 5.38 -6.71 -0.61
CA GLN A 119 4.35 -6.81 -1.63
C GLN A 119 3.79 -8.25 -1.67
N LYS A 120 2.89 -8.57 -0.75
CA LYS A 120 2.22 -9.90 -0.72
C LYS A 120 1.14 -10.06 -1.78
N ASP A 121 0.53 -8.96 -2.22
CA ASP A 121 -0.64 -8.98 -3.11
C ASP A 121 -0.47 -8.01 -4.28
N LEU A 122 -0.01 -8.52 -5.44
CA LEU A 122 -0.15 -7.81 -6.73
C LEU A 122 -1.59 -7.92 -7.25
N ILE A 123 -2.58 -7.55 -6.42
CA ILE A 123 -3.89 -7.19 -6.97
C ILE A 123 -3.81 -5.68 -7.24
N PRO A 124 -3.70 -5.24 -8.50
CA PRO A 124 -3.56 -3.82 -8.81
C PRO A 124 -4.69 -3.03 -8.15
N LEU A 125 -4.39 -1.83 -7.65
CA LEU A 125 -5.33 -0.99 -6.88
C LEU A 125 -6.65 -0.73 -7.63
N TRP A 126 -6.64 -0.79 -8.97
CA TRP A 126 -7.83 -0.72 -9.82
C TRP A 126 -8.82 -1.89 -9.64
N MET A 127 -8.35 -3.02 -9.12
CA MET A 127 -9.05 -4.30 -8.98
C MET A 127 -9.60 -4.46 -7.56
N LYS A 128 -9.05 -3.72 -6.58
CA LYS A 128 -9.54 -3.69 -5.20
C LYS A 128 -10.78 -2.80 -5.03
N LYS A 129 -11.20 -2.06 -6.07
CA LYS A 129 -12.44 -1.30 -6.08
C LYS A 129 -13.62 -2.27 -6.28
N ARG A 130 -14.08 -2.84 -5.16
CA ARG A 130 -15.14 -3.88 -5.04
C ARG A 130 -16.33 -3.74 -5.99
N GLY A 131 -16.72 -2.51 -6.35
CA GLY A 131 -17.86 -2.25 -7.25
C GLY A 131 -17.61 -2.41 -8.76
N ARG A 132 -16.36 -2.53 -9.25
CA ARG A 132 -16.12 -2.62 -10.72
C ARG A 132 -16.38 -4.04 -11.25
N TRP A 133 -16.16 -5.07 -10.44
CA TRP A 133 -16.38 -6.47 -10.83
C TRP A 133 -17.86 -6.86 -10.76
N GLU A 134 -18.60 -6.33 -9.78
CA GLU A 134 -20.06 -6.46 -9.71
C GLU A 134 -20.74 -5.83 -10.93
N MET A 135 -20.25 -4.66 -11.38
CA MET A 135 -20.76 -4.01 -12.59
C MET A 135 -20.48 -4.82 -13.86
N ILE A 136 -19.26 -5.36 -14.04
CA ILE A 136 -18.91 -6.22 -15.19
C ILE A 136 -19.75 -7.51 -15.17
N ARG A 137 -19.99 -8.10 -14.00
CA ARG A 137 -20.82 -9.31 -13.85
C ARG A 137 -22.30 -9.04 -14.14
N SER A 138 -22.81 -7.87 -13.76
CA SER A 138 -24.17 -7.42 -14.08
C SER A 138 -24.36 -7.26 -15.59
N PHE A 139 -23.45 -6.56 -16.28
CA PHE A 139 -23.49 -6.42 -17.74
C PHE A 139 -23.39 -7.76 -18.48
N GLY A 140 -22.55 -8.68 -17.99
CA GLY A 140 -22.43 -10.02 -18.57
C GLY A 140 -23.72 -10.85 -18.47
N ASN A 141 -24.42 -10.78 -17.33
CA ASN A 141 -25.68 -11.48 -17.14
C ASN A 141 -26.80 -10.93 -18.03
N GLU A 142 -26.91 -9.61 -18.18
CA GLU A 142 -27.94 -9.01 -19.04
C GLU A 142 -27.75 -9.40 -20.51
N ALA A 143 -26.50 -9.38 -21.02
CA ALA A 143 -26.20 -9.82 -22.37
C ALA A 143 -26.54 -11.30 -22.62
N LEU A 144 -26.32 -12.17 -21.63
CA LEU A 144 -26.61 -13.60 -21.71
C LEU A 144 -28.14 -13.84 -21.73
N ILE A 145 -28.89 -13.11 -20.92
CA ILE A 145 -30.36 -13.17 -20.88
C ILE A 145 -30.94 -12.70 -22.23
N HIS A 146 -30.49 -11.57 -22.76
CA HIS A 146 -30.95 -11.07 -24.06
C HIS A 146 -30.59 -12.04 -25.21
N GLY A 147 -29.40 -12.64 -25.17
CA GLY A 147 -28.99 -13.65 -26.15
C GLY A 147 -29.86 -14.91 -26.12
N LEU A 148 -30.22 -15.40 -24.92
CA LEU A 148 -31.10 -16.56 -24.77
C LEU A 148 -32.53 -16.28 -25.27
N ILE A 149 -33.09 -15.12 -24.96
CA ILE A 149 -34.42 -14.73 -25.45
C ILE A 149 -34.44 -14.69 -26.98
N PHE A 150 -33.43 -14.07 -27.59
CA PHE A 150 -33.33 -13.97 -29.05
C PHE A 150 -33.21 -15.35 -29.71
N LEU A 151 -32.41 -16.25 -29.11
CA LEU A 151 -32.27 -17.63 -29.57
C LEU A 151 -33.60 -18.38 -29.49
N CYS A 152 -34.33 -18.27 -28.38
CA CYS A 152 -35.64 -18.92 -28.22
C CYS A 152 -36.66 -18.43 -29.26
N VAL A 153 -36.74 -17.11 -29.47
CA VAL A 153 -37.64 -16.53 -30.49
C VAL A 153 -37.27 -17.02 -31.89
N PHE A 154 -35.99 -17.06 -32.23
CA PHE A 154 -35.51 -17.56 -33.52
C PHE A 154 -35.85 -19.03 -33.74
N LEU A 155 -35.66 -19.87 -32.71
CA LEU A 155 -36.01 -21.29 -32.78
C LEU A 155 -37.52 -21.51 -32.92
N LEU A 156 -38.34 -20.77 -32.16
CA LEU A 156 -39.80 -20.84 -32.26
C LEU A 156 -40.30 -20.39 -33.63
N TRP A 157 -39.72 -19.34 -34.20
CA TRP A 157 -40.02 -18.88 -35.56
C TRP A 157 -39.67 -19.94 -36.61
N ASN A 158 -38.48 -20.55 -36.51
CA ASN A 158 -38.05 -21.58 -37.44
C ASN A 158 -38.91 -22.85 -37.32
N MET A 159 -39.32 -23.23 -36.10
CA MET A 159 -40.24 -24.37 -35.89
C MET A 159 -41.62 -24.09 -36.45
N SER A 160 -42.20 -22.92 -36.18
CA SER A 160 -43.50 -22.54 -36.74
C SER A 160 -43.48 -22.45 -38.26
N ALA A 161 -42.43 -21.87 -38.87
CA ALA A 161 -42.26 -21.85 -40.33
C ALA A 161 -42.16 -23.27 -40.93
N ARG A 162 -41.45 -24.20 -40.26
CA ARG A 162 -41.36 -25.60 -40.71
C ARG A 162 -42.68 -26.35 -40.54
N LEU A 163 -43.43 -26.09 -39.47
CA LEU A 163 -44.77 -26.65 -39.25
C LEU A 163 -45.77 -26.13 -40.30
N LEU A 164 -45.76 -24.83 -40.58
CA LEU A 164 -46.62 -24.21 -41.59
C LEU A 164 -46.32 -24.75 -43.00
N ASN A 165 -45.04 -24.87 -43.35
CA ASN A 165 -44.63 -25.46 -44.63
C ASN A 165 -45.00 -26.94 -44.75
N ARG A 166 -44.92 -27.72 -43.66
CA ARG A 166 -45.38 -29.12 -43.64
C ARG A 166 -46.89 -29.24 -43.75
N ALA A 167 -47.64 -28.33 -43.13
CA ALA A 167 -49.10 -28.29 -43.23
C ALA A 167 -49.58 -27.90 -44.64
N MET A 168 -48.89 -26.98 -45.32
CA MET A 168 -49.21 -26.60 -46.70
C MET A 168 -48.89 -27.66 -47.76
N VAL A 169 -47.93 -28.56 -47.49
CA VAL A 169 -47.58 -29.67 -48.41
C VAL A 169 -48.49 -30.90 -48.22
N ALA A 170 -49.26 -30.94 -47.12
CA ALA A 170 -50.17 -32.04 -46.78
C ALA A 170 -51.64 -31.80 -47.19
N VAL A 171 -51.93 -30.69 -47.88
CA VAL A 171 -53.22 -30.34 -48.50
C VAL A 171 -53.06 -30.43 -50.01
#